data_AF-A0A453MY71-F1
#
_entry.id   AF-A0A453MY71-F1
#
_cell.length_a   1.000
_cell.length_b   1.000
_cell.length_c   1.000
_cell.angle_alpha   90.00
_cell.angle_beta   90.00
_cell.angle_gamma   90.00
#
_symmetry.space_group_name_H-M   'P 1'
#
loop_
_entity.id
_entity.type
_entity.pdbx_description
1 polymer ?
#
loop_
_entity_poly.entity_id
_entity_poly.type
_entity_poly.pdbx_seq_one_letter_code
_entity_poly.pdbx_strand_id
1 'polypeptide(L)'
;GDGGEQFTWLYLHIKDSSLYIWSRKVDTEGPAEWVQYRVIELEKTIPVAKQDEKPFVAGSAEGVGVIFVCTGAGLFMIKLSSGQLTKVDEPGVYFRVLPYMSFYTPGMILALAYLLS
;
A
#
# COMPACT_ATOMS: atom_id res chain seq x y z
N GLY A 1 -5.35 -16.44 19.26
CA GLY A 1 -4.11 -16.26 18.50
C GLY A 1 -4.53 -15.96 17.09
N ASP A 2 -4.48 -14.70 16.71
CA ASP A 2 -4.78 -14.25 15.35
C ASP A 2 -3.52 -14.49 14.52
N GLY A 3 -3.54 -15.54 13.71
CA GLY A 3 -2.50 -15.83 12.73
C GLY A 3 -2.60 -14.81 11.61
N GLY A 4 -2.16 -13.59 11.87
CA GLY A 4 -2.06 -12.55 10.86
C GLY A 4 -1.18 -13.08 9.74
N GLU A 5 -1.78 -13.30 8.58
CA GLU A 5 -1.08 -13.72 7.37
C GLU A 5 0.02 -12.69 7.07
N GLN A 6 1.27 -13.03 7.40
CA GLN A 6 2.42 -12.18 7.14
C GLN A 6 2.77 -12.30 5.66
N PHE A 7 2.14 -11.48 4.83
CA PHE A 7 2.60 -11.25 3.47
C PHE A 7 3.98 -10.60 3.55
N THR A 8 5.01 -11.34 3.14
CA THR A 8 6.41 -10.94 3.39
C THR A 8 7.04 -10.20 2.21
N TRP A 9 6.44 -10.33 1.01
CA TRP A 9 6.81 -9.54 -0.17
C TRP A 9 5.60 -9.39 -1.10
N LEU A 10 5.35 -8.17 -1.59
CA LEU A 10 4.34 -7.87 -2.60
C LEU A 10 4.98 -7.64 -3.98
N TYR A 11 4.42 -8.26 -5.02
CA TYR A 11 4.68 -7.92 -6.41
C TYR A 11 3.45 -7.23 -7.00
N LEU A 12 3.67 -6.01 -7.51
CA LEU A 12 2.62 -5.13 -8.00
C LEU A 12 2.82 -4.89 -9.49
N HIS A 13 1.78 -5.12 -10.29
CA HIS A 13 1.84 -4.94 -11.73
C HIS A 13 0.55 -4.30 -12.23
N ILE A 14 0.66 -3.30 -13.09
CA ILE A 14 -0.50 -2.70 -13.77
C ILE A 14 -0.52 -3.16 -15.21
N LYS A 15 -1.66 -3.70 -15.62
CA LYS A 15 -1.95 -4.09 -17.00
C LYS A 15 -3.42 -3.78 -17.30
N ASP A 16 -3.68 -3.16 -18.43
CA ASP A 16 -5.04 -2.86 -18.92
C ASP A 16 -5.92 -2.22 -17.82
N SER A 17 -5.40 -1.16 -17.20
CA SER A 17 -6.06 -0.42 -16.11
C SER A 17 -6.44 -1.25 -14.88
N SER A 18 -5.80 -2.41 -14.70
CA SER A 18 -5.98 -3.28 -13.53
C SER A 18 -4.68 -3.43 -12.77
N LEU A 19 -4.73 -3.23 -11.45
CA LEU A 19 -3.64 -3.49 -10.54
C LEU A 19 -3.71 -4.93 -10.04
N TYR A 20 -2.73 -5.73 -10.45
CA TYR A 20 -2.51 -7.09 -10.00
C TYR A 20 -1.59 -7.08 -8.79
N ILE A 21 -2.03 -7.74 -7.73
CA ILE A 21 -1.32 -7.81 -6.46
C ILE A 21 -1.01 -9.29 -6.23
N TRP A 22 0.27 -9.59 -6.16
CA TRP A 22 0.79 -10.91 -5.84
C TRP A 22 1.48 -10.84 -4.49
N SER A 23 1.29 -11.87 -3.69
CA SER A 23 1.93 -12.00 -2.39
C SER A 23 2.72 -13.29 -2.33
N ARG A 24 3.89 -13.24 -1.70
CA ARG A 24 4.66 -14.44 -1.42
C ARG A 24 4.09 -15.15 -0.20
N LYS A 25 3.62 -16.39 -0.38
CA LYS A 25 3.23 -17.26 0.73
C LYS A 25 4.50 -17.95 1.24
N VAL A 26 4.85 -17.68 2.49
CA VAL A 26 5.96 -18.36 3.17
C VAL A 26 5.38 -19.49 3.99
N ASP A 27 5.35 -20.69 3.40
CA ASP A 27 5.09 -21.90 4.17
C ASP A 27 6.37 -22.30 4.91
N THR A 28 6.24 -22.74 6.16
CA THR A 28 7.37 -23.09 7.04
C THR A 28 8.19 -24.29 6.54
N GLU A 29 7.66 -25.06 5.59
CA GLU A 29 8.25 -26.32 5.12
C GLU A 29 8.45 -26.41 3.59
N GLY A 30 8.25 -25.31 2.84
CA GLY A 30 8.27 -25.35 1.38
C GLY A 30 8.92 -24.13 0.71
N PRO A 31 9.31 -24.25 -0.58
CA PRO A 31 9.77 -23.11 -1.35
C PRO A 31 8.65 -22.08 -1.46
N ALA A 32 8.96 -20.82 -1.13
CA ALA A 32 7.95 -19.78 -1.05
C ALA A 32 7.33 -19.47 -2.43
N GLU A 33 6.01 -19.64 -2.51
CA GLU A 33 5.21 -19.56 -3.73
C GLU A 33 4.60 -18.16 -3.91
N TRP A 34 4.46 -17.72 -5.17
CA TRP A 34 3.72 -16.51 -5.51
C TRP A 34 2.25 -16.84 -5.73
N VAL A 35 1.38 -16.22 -4.93
CA VAL A 35 -0.07 -16.37 -5.07
C VAL A 35 -0.67 -15.03 -5.47
N GLN A 36 -1.59 -15.03 -6.43
CA GLN A 36 -2.33 -13.83 -6.77
C GLN A 36 -3.27 -13.49 -5.62
N TYR A 37 -2.98 -12.41 -4.92
CA TYR A 37 -3.72 -11.97 -3.74
C TYR A 37 -5.04 -11.28 -4.14
N ARG A 38 -4.96 -10.31 -5.05
CA ARG A 38 -6.11 -9.51 -5.48
C ARG A 38 -5.87 -8.83 -6.82
N VAL A 39 -6.96 -8.56 -7.55
CA VAL A 39 -6.97 -7.66 -8.71
C VAL A 39 -7.88 -6.47 -8.40
N ILE A 40 -7.44 -5.26 -8.72
CA ILE A 40 -8.21 -4.03 -8.52
C ILE A 40 -8.35 -3.32 -9.87
N GLU A 41 -9.58 -3.15 -10.33
CA GLU A 41 -9.88 -2.44 -11.57
C GLU A 41 -9.85 -0.92 -11.33
N LEU A 42 -8.80 -0.25 -11.79
CA LEU A 42 -8.57 1.17 -11.50
C LEU A 42 -9.61 2.06 -12.17
N GLU A 43 -10.02 1.75 -13.40
CA GLU A 43 -11.03 2.53 -14.14
C GLU A 43 -12.41 2.54 -13.47
N LYS A 44 -12.82 1.41 -12.85
CA LYS A 44 -14.10 1.34 -12.13
C LYS A 44 -14.01 1.96 -10.74
N THR A 45 -12.82 1.93 -10.13
CA THR A 45 -12.63 2.36 -8.75
C THR A 45 -12.33 3.86 -8.65
N ILE A 46 -11.64 4.44 -9.64
CA ILE A 46 -11.20 5.84 -9.63
C ILE A 46 -12.24 6.71 -10.33
N PRO A 47 -12.96 7.57 -9.60
CA PRO A 47 -13.92 8.47 -10.21
C PRO A 47 -13.17 9.49 -11.06
N VAL A 48 -13.45 9.53 -12.37
CA VAL A 48 -12.99 10.58 -13.31
C VAL A 48 -11.50 10.49 -13.70
N ALA A 49 -11.01 9.30 -14.08
CA ALA A 49 -9.73 9.20 -14.76
C ALA A 49 -9.82 9.75 -16.21
N LYS A 50 -8.92 10.67 -16.57
CA LYS A 50 -8.66 10.99 -17.99
C LYS A 50 -8.01 9.77 -18.65
N GLN A 51 -8.56 9.30 -19.76
CA GLN A 51 -8.10 8.08 -20.45
C GLN A 51 -6.65 8.16 -20.97
N ASP A 52 -6.09 9.36 -21.12
CA ASP A 52 -4.81 9.55 -21.79
C ASP A 52 -3.58 9.28 -20.89
N GLU A 53 -3.73 9.27 -19.57
CA GLU A 53 -2.61 9.04 -18.65
C GLU A 53 -2.63 7.62 -18.07
N LYS A 54 -1.53 6.89 -18.31
CA LYS A 54 -1.38 5.51 -17.83
C LYS A 54 -1.13 5.49 -16.32
N PRO A 55 -1.93 4.74 -15.54
CA PRO A 55 -1.72 4.64 -14.11
C PRO A 55 -0.42 3.88 -13.79
N PHE A 56 0.25 4.26 -12.70
CA PHE A 56 1.43 3.56 -12.20
C PHE A 56 1.44 3.49 -10.68
N VAL A 57 2.16 2.50 -10.14
CA VAL A 57 2.36 2.34 -8.69
C VAL A 57 3.43 3.31 -8.22
N ALA A 58 3.05 4.27 -7.39
CA ALA A 58 3.96 5.27 -6.84
C ALA A 58 4.70 4.79 -5.59
N GLY A 59 4.13 3.84 -4.84
CA GLY A 59 4.75 3.25 -3.65
C GLY A 59 3.81 2.31 -2.89
N SER A 60 4.33 1.67 -1.85
CA SER A 60 3.55 0.81 -0.95
C SER A 60 4.08 0.91 0.49
N ALA A 61 3.18 0.67 1.44
CA ALA A 61 3.50 0.48 2.86
C ALA A 61 3.00 -0.91 3.28
N GLU A 62 3.85 -1.92 3.07
CA GLU A 62 3.49 -3.33 3.26
C GLU A 62 3.02 -3.64 4.69
N GLY A 63 3.71 -3.12 5.71
CA GLY A 63 3.38 -3.34 7.12
C GLY A 63 2.00 -2.84 7.55
N VAL A 64 1.33 -2.01 6.74
CA VAL A 64 -0.05 -1.55 6.99
C VAL A 64 -1.01 -1.84 5.84
N GLY A 65 -0.56 -2.62 4.84
CA GLY A 65 -1.39 -3.04 3.71
C GLY A 65 -1.92 -1.88 2.88
N VAL A 66 -1.05 -0.92 2.52
CA VAL A 66 -1.43 0.25 1.69
C VAL A 66 -0.60 0.30 0.41
N ILE A 67 -1.26 0.65 -0.70
CA ILE A 67 -0.63 0.92 -2.00
C ILE A 67 -0.99 2.34 -2.44
N PHE A 68 -0.03 3.05 -3.02
CA PHE A 68 -0.22 4.35 -3.64
C PHE A 68 -0.16 4.22 -5.17
N VAL A 69 -1.22 4.67 -5.84
CA VAL A 69 -1.35 4.62 -7.30
C VAL A 69 -1.53 6.05 -7.81
N CYS A 70 -0.68 6.44 -8.75
CA CYS A 70 -0.82 7.71 -9.45
C CYS A 70 -1.60 7.49 -10.74
N THR A 71 -2.55 8.39 -11.02
CA THR A 71 -3.39 8.40 -12.21
C THR A 71 -3.60 9.83 -12.69
N GLY A 72 -4.21 10.00 -13.87
CA GLY A 72 -4.58 11.35 -14.35
C GLY A 72 -5.61 12.09 -13.49
N ALA A 73 -6.27 11.41 -12.53
CA ALA A 73 -7.18 12.04 -11.58
C ALA A 73 -6.49 12.46 -10.27
N GLY A 74 -5.21 12.11 -10.08
CA GLY A 74 -4.43 12.39 -8.87
C GLY A 74 -3.80 11.15 -8.25
N LEU A 75 -3.29 11.33 -7.04
CA LEU A 75 -2.69 10.28 -6.23
C LEU A 75 -3.75 9.64 -5.33
N PHE A 76 -3.82 8.31 -5.37
CA PHE A 76 -4.77 7.55 -4.58
C PHE A 76 -4.05 6.57 -3.66
N MET A 77 -4.58 6.45 -2.44
CA MET A 77 -4.25 5.43 -1.47
C MET A 77 -5.29 4.31 -1.54
N ILE A 78 -4.83 3.06 -1.62
CA ILE A 78 -5.65 1.86 -1.61
C ILE A 78 -5.32 1.06 -0.35
N LYS A 79 -6.32 0.87 0.52
CA LYS A 79 -6.20 0.01 1.71
C LYS A 79 -6.59 -1.42 1.36
N LEU A 80 -5.63 -2.34 1.40
CA LEU A 80 -5.82 -3.73 0.94
C LEU A 80 -6.86 -4.49 1.75
N SER A 81 -6.89 -4.32 3.07
CA SER A 81 -7.83 -5.04 3.93
C SER A 81 -9.30 -4.74 3.64
N SER A 82 -9.61 -3.52 3.20
CA SER A 82 -11.00 -3.06 2.95
C SER A 82 -11.32 -2.84 1.48
N GLY A 83 -10.29 -2.74 0.62
CA GLY A 83 -10.46 -2.25 -0.75
C GLY A 83 -10.77 -0.75 -0.83
N GLN A 84 -10.74 -0.02 0.29
CA GLN A 84 -11.04 1.41 0.33
C GLN A 84 -10.02 2.19 -0.51
N LEU A 85 -10.55 2.99 -1.44
CA LEU A 85 -9.81 3.95 -2.23
C LEU A 85 -10.00 5.35 -1.64
N THR A 86 -8.90 6.07 -1.42
CA THR A 86 -8.92 7.47 -0.92
C THR A 86 -8.02 8.32 -1.81
N LYS A 87 -8.53 9.43 -2.34
CA LYS A 87 -7.67 10.42 -3.00
C LYS A 87 -6.86 11.15 -1.94
N VAL A 88 -5.54 11.19 -2.10
CA VAL A 88 -4.62 11.81 -1.14
C VAL A 88 -3.88 13.01 -1.71
N ASP A 89 -3.87 13.18 -3.03
CA ASP A 89 -3.32 14.35 -3.69
C ASP A 89 -3.95 14.59 -5.07
N GLU A 90 -3.82 15.82 -5.58
CA GLU A 90 -4.31 16.24 -6.90
C GLU A 90 -3.43 15.72 -8.05
N PRO A 91 -3.87 15.81 -9.33
CA PRO A 91 -3.00 15.49 -10.47
C PRO A 91 -1.68 16.26 -10.43
N GLY A 92 -0.57 15.56 -10.66
CA GLY A 92 0.77 16.11 -10.55
C GLY A 92 1.85 15.12 -11.01
N VAL A 93 3.11 15.56 -10.99
CA VAL A 93 4.25 14.71 -11.37
C VAL A 93 4.76 13.98 -10.13
N TYR A 94 4.43 12.70 -10.02
CA TYR A 94 4.92 11.84 -8.95
C TYR A 94 5.96 10.86 -9.50
N PHE A 95 7.10 10.72 -8.83
CA PHE A 95 8.10 9.70 -9.19
C PHE A 95 8.07 8.52 -8.22
N ARG A 96 7.96 8.82 -6.93
CA ARG A 96 7.86 7.84 -5.86
C ARG A 96 7.19 8.46 -4.65
N VAL A 97 6.34 7.70 -3.99
CA VAL A 97 5.79 8.02 -2.67
C VAL A 97 6.54 7.19 -1.64
N LEU A 98 7.07 7.87 -0.62
CA LEU A 98 7.74 7.26 0.51
C LEU A 98 6.85 7.42 1.75
N PRO A 99 6.11 6.38 2.15
CA PRO A 99 5.28 6.44 3.33
C PRO A 99 6.17 6.65 4.56
N TYR A 100 5.88 7.69 5.34
CA TYR A 100 6.53 7.93 6.62
C TYR A 100 5.62 7.48 7.75
N MET A 101 6.16 6.68 8.67
CA MET A 101 5.50 6.26 9.89
C MET A 101 6.40 6.60 11.08
N SER A 102 5.93 7.50 11.95
CA SER A 102 6.55 7.73 13.25
C SER A 102 6.03 6.69 14.23
N PHE A 103 6.93 5.94 14.86
CA PHE A 103 6.56 5.04 15.96
C PHE A 103 6.56 5.80 17.29
N TYR A 104 5.47 5.70 18.04
CA TYR A 104 5.45 6.17 19.42
C TYR A 104 6.23 5.18 20.30
N THR A 105 7.24 5.64 21.01
CA THR A 105 8.00 4.83 21.98
C THR A 105 7.61 5.25 23.40
N PRO A 106 6.69 4.55 24.08
CA PRO A 106 6.16 4.97 25.40
C PRO A 106 7.24 5.16 26.47
N GLY A 107 8.35 4.41 26.36
CA GLY A 107 9.47 4.46 27.30
C GLY A 107 10.20 5.80 27.36
N MET A 108 10.21 6.59 26.27
CA MET A 108 10.84 7.92 26.30
C MET A 108 10.05 8.93 27.12
N ILE A 109 8.72 8.86 27.11
CA ILE A 109 7.90 9.76 27.93
C ILE A 109 8.05 9.43 29.41
N LEU A 110 8.11 8.15 29.76
CA LEU A 110 8.33 7.72 31.15
C LEU A 110 9.74 8.08 31.64
N ALA A 111 10.77 7.94 30.80
CA ALA A 111 12.14 8.33 31.14
C ALA A 111 12.29 9.85 31.31
N LEU A 112 11.65 10.65 30.45
CA LEU A 112 11.61 12.10 30.60
C LEU A 112 10.82 12.53 31.82
N ALA A 113 9.68 11.90 32.11
CA ALA A 113 8.89 12.16 33.31
C ALA A 113 9.67 11.82 34.59
N TYR A 114 10.47 10.75 34.59
CA TYR A 114 11.34 10.35 35.71
C TYR A 114 12.55 11.27 35.88
N LEU A 115 13.11 11.82 34.80
CA LEU A 115 14.24 12.77 34.86
C LEU A 115 13.81 14.18 35.28
N LEU A 116 12.52 14.49 35.15
CA LEU A 116 11.93 15.79 35.52
C LEU A 116 11.19 15.73 36.88
N SER A 117 11.16 14.58 37.53
CA SER A 117 10.58 14.36 38.88
C SER A 117 11.64 14.42 39.98
#